data_AF-A0A060YV41-F1
#
_entry.id   AF-A0A060YV41-F1
#
_cell.length_a   1.000
_cell.length_b   1.000
_cell.length_c   1.000
_cell.angle_alpha   90.00
_cell.angle_beta   90.00
_cell.angle_gamma   90.00
#
_symmetry.space_group_name_H-M   'P 1'
#
loop_
_entity.id
_entity.type
_entity.pdbx_description
1 polymer ?
#
loop_
_entity_poly.entity_id
_entity_poly.type
_entity_poly.pdbx_seq_one_letter_code
_entity_poly.pdbx_strand_id
1 'polypeptide(L)'
;MHPGANNAVTSTGCVLTLCRQFQNAFRISTPLSAQQSALTLTKSHSHCHVGLLRQCRPLHTTISRRGLEEFFDIPENWGEATVKSGAPWMAKQLRTKSNEDLHKLWYVLLKEKNMLLTTEQESKRQRIQMPSPERLKKIERDTVVKEREDALRLLQTGQERARPGVWRKDVFGRVYWYRFREHALPWYMCISITLD
;
A
#
# COMPACT_ATOMS: atom_id res chain seq x y z
N MET A 1 -16.81 -62.04 8.90
CA MET A 1 -18.23 -61.67 8.74
C MET A 1 -18.41 -60.24 9.23
N HIS A 2 -18.70 -59.32 8.30
CA HIS A 2 -19.17 -57.93 8.54
C HIS A 2 -20.54 -57.93 9.24
N PRO A 3 -21.09 -56.80 9.78
CA PRO A 3 -20.95 -55.38 9.36
C PRO A 3 -20.56 -54.44 10.53
N GLY A 4 -20.11 -53.19 10.38
CA GLY A 4 -20.53 -52.12 9.49
C GLY A 4 -21.38 -51.11 10.28
N ALA A 5 -20.80 -50.00 10.74
CA ALA A 5 -21.55 -48.87 11.29
C ALA A 5 -20.79 -47.56 11.07
N ASN A 6 -21.21 -46.85 10.02
CA ASN A 6 -20.83 -45.49 9.68
C ASN A 6 -21.69 -44.54 10.51
N ASN A 7 -21.08 -43.59 11.21
CA ASN A 7 -21.82 -42.44 11.76
C ASN A 7 -21.26 -41.16 11.14
N ALA A 8 -21.83 -40.81 9.99
CA ALA A 8 -21.72 -39.48 9.40
C ALA A 8 -22.67 -38.55 10.16
N VAL A 9 -22.13 -37.68 11.02
CA VAL A 9 -22.90 -36.57 11.59
C VAL A 9 -22.96 -35.47 10.54
N THR A 10 -24.10 -35.42 9.88
CA THR A 10 -24.48 -34.36 8.95
C THR A 10 -24.90 -33.14 9.78
N SER A 11 -24.00 -32.17 9.95
CA SER A 11 -24.31 -30.86 10.53
C SER A 11 -24.62 -29.86 9.41
N THR A 12 -25.70 -30.14 8.67
CA THR A 12 -26.31 -29.18 7.75
C THR A 12 -27.24 -28.30 8.58
N GLY A 13 -26.69 -27.29 9.24
CA GLY A 13 -27.53 -26.36 10.00
C GLY A 13 -26.74 -25.50 10.95
N CYS A 14 -26.04 -24.48 10.43
CA CYS A 14 -25.66 -23.30 11.22
C CYS A 14 -25.09 -22.10 10.40
N VAL A 15 -25.34 -21.98 9.08
CA VAL A 15 -24.70 -20.90 8.29
C VAL A 15 -25.68 -19.85 7.71
N LEU A 16 -27.00 -20.01 7.89
CA LEU A 16 -27.97 -19.05 7.33
C LEU A 16 -28.35 -17.88 8.24
N THR A 17 -27.67 -17.66 9.38
CA THR A 17 -28.12 -16.68 10.38
C THR A 17 -27.20 -15.47 10.57
N LEU A 18 -26.24 -15.21 9.68
CA LEU A 18 -25.37 -14.01 9.79
C LEU A 18 -25.30 -13.14 8.53
N CYS A 19 -26.24 -13.27 7.60
CA CYS A 19 -26.35 -12.35 6.45
C CYS A 19 -27.38 -11.21 6.66
N ARG A 20 -27.95 -11.05 7.87
CA ARG A 20 -29.04 -10.08 8.13
C ARG A 20 -28.74 -8.99 9.17
N GLN A 21 -27.50 -8.87 9.66
CA GLN A 21 -27.17 -7.90 10.72
C GLN A 21 -26.32 -6.69 10.29
N PHE A 22 -26.01 -6.50 9.00
CA PHE A 22 -25.31 -5.30 8.53
C PHE A 22 -26.18 -4.29 7.75
N GLN A 23 -27.50 -4.53 7.64
CA GLN A 23 -28.40 -3.60 6.93
C GLN A 23 -29.08 -2.55 7.84
N ASN A 24 -28.89 -2.58 9.17
CA ASN A 24 -29.63 -1.70 10.08
C ASN A 24 -28.86 -0.47 10.60
N ALA A 25 -27.73 -0.09 9.98
CA ALA A 25 -26.96 1.10 10.39
C ALA A 25 -27.00 2.28 9.40
N PHE A 26 -27.77 2.20 8.30
CA PHE A 26 -27.97 3.33 7.41
C PHE A 26 -29.41 3.85 7.48
N ARG A 27 -29.70 4.66 8.51
CA ARG A 27 -30.76 5.66 8.38
C ARG A 27 -30.22 6.78 7.49
N ILE A 28 -30.63 6.74 6.23
CA ILE A 28 -30.43 7.81 5.25
C ILE A 28 -31.30 8.99 5.70
N SER A 29 -30.65 10.06 6.18
CA SER A 29 -31.29 11.37 6.32
C SER A 29 -31.37 11.99 4.92
N THR A 30 -32.56 12.46 4.57
CA THR A 30 -32.88 13.16 3.32
C THR A 30 -32.04 14.43 3.14
N PRO A 31 -31.74 14.83 1.89
CA PRO A 31 -31.00 16.07 1.63
C PRO A 31 -31.89 17.28 1.94
N LEU A 32 -31.44 18.11 2.89
CA LEU A 32 -31.99 19.45 3.12
C LEU A 32 -31.58 20.34 1.94
N SER A 33 -32.58 20.86 1.22
CA SER A 33 -32.48 21.89 0.19
C SER A 33 -31.56 23.03 0.63
N ALA A 34 -30.39 23.17 -0.01
CA ALA A 34 -29.56 24.35 0.13
C ALA A 34 -30.21 25.53 -0.62
N GLN A 35 -30.76 26.48 0.13
CA GLN A 35 -31.24 27.75 -0.40
C GLN A 35 -30.07 28.51 -1.04
N GLN A 36 -30.30 28.92 -2.29
CA GLN A 36 -29.43 29.81 -3.05
C GLN A 36 -29.48 31.22 -2.42
N SER A 37 -28.40 31.64 -1.77
CA SER A 37 -28.15 33.05 -1.47
C SER A 37 -27.41 33.67 -2.66
N ALA A 38 -28.18 34.38 -3.48
CA ALA A 38 -27.66 35.22 -4.55
C ALA A 38 -26.94 36.44 -3.96
N LEU A 39 -25.61 36.50 -4.14
CA LEU A 39 -24.84 37.72 -4.04
C LEU A 39 -24.25 38.02 -5.42
N THR A 40 -24.95 38.86 -6.17
CA THR A 40 -24.44 39.54 -7.36
C THR A 40 -23.29 40.46 -6.95
N LEU A 41 -22.08 40.16 -7.41
CA LEU A 41 -20.98 41.13 -7.44
C LEU A 41 -20.37 41.21 -8.83
N THR A 42 -20.05 42.44 -9.19
CA THR A 42 -19.92 43.00 -10.52
C THR A 42 -18.69 42.52 -11.29
N LYS A 43 -18.93 42.33 -12.59
CA LYS A 43 -17.99 42.15 -13.71
C LYS A 43 -16.72 43.01 -13.60
N SER A 44 -15.56 42.37 -13.39
CA SER A 44 -14.27 42.92 -13.79
C SER A 44 -13.64 41.99 -14.84
N HIS A 45 -13.46 42.55 -16.04
CA HIS A 45 -12.78 41.87 -17.14
C HIS A 45 -11.28 41.84 -16.83
N SER A 46 -10.75 40.68 -16.49
CA SER A 46 -9.32 40.41 -16.54
C SER A 46 -9.09 39.15 -17.36
N HIS A 47 -8.50 39.32 -18.53
CA HIS A 47 -8.07 38.28 -19.46
C HIS A 47 -7.35 37.15 -18.71
N CYS A 48 -8.01 36.01 -18.54
CA CYS A 48 -7.38 34.79 -18.06
C CYS A 48 -6.78 34.04 -19.25
N HIS A 49 -5.45 33.99 -19.30
CA HIS A 49 -4.73 33.08 -20.18
C HIS A 49 -5.18 31.64 -19.88
N VAL A 50 -5.77 30.99 -20.89
CA VAL A 50 -6.05 29.55 -20.91
C VAL A 50 -4.71 28.82 -21.03
N GLY A 51 -4.01 28.68 -19.89
CA GLY A 51 -2.74 27.99 -19.78
C GLY A 51 -2.94 26.55 -19.32
N LEU A 52 -2.71 25.61 -20.23
CA LEU A 52 -2.54 24.16 -20.04
C LEU A 52 -3.43 23.52 -18.96
N LEU A 53 -4.54 22.92 -19.39
CA LEU A 53 -4.98 21.66 -18.79
C LEU A 53 -3.83 20.66 -18.98
N ARG A 54 -2.93 20.60 -18.01
CA ARG A 54 -1.92 19.57 -17.86
C ARG A 54 -2.68 18.25 -17.87
N GLN A 55 -2.64 17.56 -19.00
CA GLN A 55 -3.16 16.19 -19.11
C GLN A 55 -2.40 15.39 -18.06
N CYS A 56 -3.04 15.17 -16.91
CA CYS A 56 -2.57 14.25 -15.91
C CYS A 56 -2.57 12.89 -16.59
N ARG A 57 -1.40 12.45 -17.06
CA ARG A 57 -1.24 11.06 -17.49
C ARG A 57 -1.71 10.22 -16.32
N PRO A 58 -2.66 9.29 -16.52
CA PRO A 58 -3.05 8.37 -15.47
C PRO A 58 -1.77 7.73 -14.95
N LEU A 59 -1.50 7.88 -13.65
CA LEU A 59 -0.46 7.09 -13.02
C LEU A 59 -0.80 5.63 -13.32
N HIS A 60 0.21 4.83 -13.65
CA HIS A 60 0.06 3.42 -13.97
C HIS A 60 -0.29 2.60 -12.71
N THR A 61 -1.45 2.89 -12.14
CA THR A 61 -2.05 2.18 -11.02
C THR A 61 -3.07 1.19 -11.60
N THR A 62 -3.18 0.02 -11.00
CA THR A 62 -4.26 -0.88 -11.36
C THR A 62 -5.57 -0.30 -10.82
N ILE A 63 -6.55 -0.03 -11.68
CA ILE A 63 -7.91 0.36 -11.27
C ILE A 63 -8.44 -0.69 -10.30
N SER A 64 -8.98 -0.27 -9.15
CA SER A 64 -9.69 -1.19 -8.25
C SER A 64 -10.99 -1.60 -8.92
N ARG A 65 -11.14 -2.90 -9.19
CA ARG A 65 -12.28 -3.46 -9.90
C ARG A 65 -13.30 -4.08 -8.96
N ARG A 66 -12.87 -4.53 -7.78
CA ARG A 66 -13.74 -5.24 -6.82
C ARG A 66 -13.83 -4.54 -5.46
N GLY A 67 -13.28 -3.33 -5.35
CA GLY A 67 -13.31 -2.54 -4.12
C GLY A 67 -12.65 -3.27 -2.95
N LEU A 68 -13.40 -3.49 -1.87
CA LEU A 68 -12.91 -4.16 -0.66
C LEU A 68 -12.65 -5.66 -0.84
N GLU A 69 -13.21 -6.30 -1.87
CA GLU A 69 -12.97 -7.73 -2.11
C GLU A 69 -11.50 -8.02 -2.44
N GLU A 70 -10.73 -7.03 -2.92
CA GLU A 70 -9.30 -7.18 -3.22
C GLU A 70 -8.42 -7.38 -1.97
N PHE A 71 -8.97 -7.16 -0.77
CA PHE A 71 -8.28 -7.46 0.50
C PHE A 71 -8.44 -8.90 0.97
N PHE A 72 -9.31 -9.67 0.31
CA PHE A 72 -9.55 -11.06 0.66
C PHE A 72 -9.13 -11.98 -0.49
N ASP A 73 -8.68 -13.18 -0.14
CA ASP A 73 -8.38 -14.20 -1.15
C ASP A 73 -9.70 -14.71 -1.77
N ILE A 74 -9.59 -15.37 -2.92
CA ILE A 74 -10.75 -15.87 -3.68
C ILE A 74 -11.52 -16.88 -2.80
N PRO A 75 -12.87 -16.86 -2.77
CA PRO A 75 -13.67 -17.70 -1.86
C PRO A 75 -13.36 -19.20 -1.89
N GLU A 76 -12.91 -19.74 -3.03
CA GLU A 76 -12.55 -21.15 -3.15
C GLU A 76 -11.33 -21.54 -2.30
N ASN A 77 -10.48 -20.56 -1.95
CA ASN A 77 -9.26 -20.78 -1.18
C ASN A 77 -9.47 -20.65 0.35
N TRP A 78 -10.69 -20.40 0.79
CA TRP A 78 -10.99 -20.18 2.21
C TRP A 78 -10.94 -21.50 3.00
N GLY A 79 -10.17 -21.51 4.09
CA GLY A 79 -10.03 -22.67 4.96
C GLY A 79 -9.03 -23.72 4.47
N GLU A 80 -8.39 -23.53 3.31
CA GLU A 80 -7.29 -24.37 2.87
C GLU A 80 -6.02 -24.07 3.69
N ALA A 81 -5.32 -25.12 4.13
CA ALA A 81 -4.07 -24.98 4.89
C ALA A 81 -2.89 -24.54 4.00
N THR A 82 -2.92 -24.92 2.71
CA THR A 82 -1.81 -24.71 1.78
C THR A 82 -2.32 -24.17 0.45
N VAL A 83 -2.01 -22.91 0.17
CA VAL A 83 -2.36 -22.24 -1.08
C VAL A 83 -1.21 -22.37 -2.08
N LYS A 84 -1.46 -22.98 -3.23
CA LYS A 84 -0.45 -23.09 -4.30
C LYS A 84 -0.03 -21.71 -4.78
N SER A 85 1.26 -21.41 -4.64
CA SER A 85 1.80 -20.09 -4.97
C SER A 85 2.99 -20.23 -5.90
N GLY A 86 3.08 -19.31 -6.87
CA GLY A 86 4.17 -19.28 -7.85
C GLY A 86 5.56 -19.06 -7.23
N ALA A 87 6.56 -19.12 -8.11
CA ALA A 87 7.94 -18.78 -7.77
C ALA A 87 8.09 -17.27 -7.49
N PRO A 88 9.01 -16.87 -6.59
CA PRO A 88 9.32 -15.46 -6.37
C PRO A 88 9.95 -14.83 -7.62
N TRP A 89 9.76 -13.52 -7.79
CA TRP A 89 10.44 -12.75 -8.83
C TRP A 89 11.94 -12.75 -8.60
N MET A 90 12.71 -13.16 -9.61
CA MET A 90 14.17 -13.07 -9.58
C MET A 90 14.62 -11.68 -10.01
N ALA A 91 15.67 -11.14 -9.36
CA ALA A 91 16.24 -9.84 -9.71
C ALA A 91 16.64 -9.76 -11.21
N LYS A 92 17.17 -10.85 -11.79
CA LYS A 92 17.51 -10.92 -13.22
C LYS A 92 16.28 -10.71 -14.13
N GLN A 93 15.11 -11.25 -13.75
CA GLN A 93 13.87 -11.06 -14.51
C GLN A 93 13.40 -9.60 -14.42
N LEU A 94 13.46 -9.01 -13.22
CA LEU A 94 13.05 -7.62 -12.99
C LEU A 94 13.96 -6.61 -13.70
N ARG A 95 15.28 -6.88 -13.80
CA ARG A 95 16.23 -6.03 -14.52
C ARG A 95 15.93 -5.88 -16.01
N THR A 96 15.24 -6.85 -16.61
CA THR A 96 14.87 -6.83 -18.03
C THR A 96 13.59 -6.02 -18.28
N LYS A 97 12.83 -5.65 -17.25
CA LYS A 97 11.56 -4.93 -17.37
C LYS A 97 11.74 -3.41 -17.39
N SER A 98 10.83 -2.72 -18.08
CA SER A 98 10.77 -1.25 -18.08
C SER A 98 10.39 -0.70 -16.71
N ASN A 99 10.71 0.57 -16.41
CA ASN A 99 10.30 1.19 -15.14
C ASN A 99 8.76 1.29 -15.02
N GLU A 100 8.05 1.45 -16.13
CA GLU A 100 6.58 1.48 -16.15
C GLU A 100 5.98 0.12 -15.77
N ASP A 101 6.53 -0.97 -16.28
CA ASP A 101 6.08 -2.32 -15.93
C ASP A 101 6.43 -2.68 -14.49
N LEU A 102 7.60 -2.26 -14.00
CA LEU A 102 7.97 -2.42 -12.59
C LEU A 102 7.01 -1.66 -11.67
N HIS A 103 6.60 -0.44 -12.05
CA HIS A 103 5.62 0.33 -11.28
C HIS A 103 4.25 -0.39 -11.23
N LYS A 104 3.77 -0.92 -12.36
CA LYS A 104 2.53 -1.72 -12.40
C LYS A 104 2.66 -2.99 -11.53
N LEU A 105 3.79 -3.69 -11.64
CA LEU A 105 4.08 -4.89 -10.88
C LEU A 105 4.10 -4.60 -9.38
N TRP A 106 4.69 -3.47 -8.96
CA TRP A 106 4.72 -3.04 -7.58
C TRP A 106 3.31 -2.92 -6.98
N TYR A 107 2.35 -2.35 -7.72
CA TYR A 107 0.95 -2.32 -7.27
C TYR A 107 0.32 -3.71 -7.14
N VAL A 108 0.59 -4.62 -8.08
CA VAL A 108 0.07 -5.99 -8.00
C VAL A 108 0.61 -6.69 -6.74
N LEU A 109 1.93 -6.58 -6.51
CA LEU A 109 2.59 -7.13 -5.33
C LEU A 109 2.13 -6.49 -4.02
N LEU A 110 1.88 -5.17 -4.03
CA LEU A 110 1.36 -4.44 -2.87
C LEU A 110 -0.05 -4.91 -2.50
N LYS A 111 -0.93 -5.12 -3.47
CA LYS A 111 -2.29 -5.63 -3.22
C LYS A 111 -2.26 -7.04 -2.64
N GLU A 112 -1.45 -7.93 -3.23
CA GLU A 112 -1.22 -9.27 -2.70
C GLU A 112 -0.70 -9.21 -1.25
N LYS A 113 0.29 -8.36 -0.96
CA LYS A 113 0.82 -8.18 0.40
C LYS A 113 -0.27 -7.73 1.37
N ASN A 114 -1.08 -6.75 0.99
CA ASN A 114 -2.16 -6.24 1.83
C ASN A 114 -3.25 -7.28 2.08
N MET A 115 -3.59 -8.09 1.07
CA MET A 115 -4.49 -9.23 1.22
C MET A 115 -3.92 -10.24 2.22
N LEU A 116 -2.66 -10.64 2.06
CA LEU A 116 -2.00 -11.60 2.96
C LEU A 116 -1.90 -11.09 4.40
N LEU A 117 -1.63 -9.80 4.60
CA LEU A 117 -1.62 -9.20 5.94
C LEU A 117 -3.01 -9.21 6.59
N THR A 118 -4.07 -9.06 5.80
CA THR A 118 -5.46 -9.18 6.27
C THR A 118 -5.74 -10.61 6.73
N THR A 119 -5.34 -11.60 5.93
CA THR A 119 -5.45 -13.03 6.30
C THR A 119 -4.62 -13.36 7.53
N GLU A 120 -3.37 -12.89 7.63
CA GLU A 120 -2.50 -13.11 8.79
C GLU A 120 -3.16 -12.58 10.07
N GLN A 121 -3.72 -11.38 10.00
CA GLN A 121 -4.37 -10.75 11.14
C GLN A 121 -5.66 -11.48 11.55
N GLU A 122 -6.47 -11.93 10.58
CA GLU A 122 -7.68 -12.70 10.87
C GLU A 122 -7.33 -14.10 11.43
N SER A 123 -6.31 -14.76 10.91
CA SER A 123 -5.81 -16.03 11.47
C SER A 123 -5.37 -15.87 12.93
N LYS A 124 -4.65 -14.79 13.26
CA LYS A 124 -4.28 -14.46 14.65
C LYS A 124 -5.50 -14.25 15.53
N ARG A 125 -6.51 -13.51 15.04
CA ARG A 125 -7.77 -13.27 15.76
C ARG A 125 -8.52 -14.57 16.05
N GLN A 126 -8.59 -15.46 15.06
CA GLN A 126 -9.22 -16.78 15.19
C GLN A 126 -8.34 -17.81 15.94
N ARG A 127 -7.09 -17.45 16.28
CA ARG A 127 -6.09 -18.32 16.90
C ARG A 127 -5.76 -19.57 16.07
N ILE A 128 -5.81 -19.44 14.74
CA ILE A 128 -5.40 -20.46 13.78
C ILE A 128 -4.07 -20.08 13.13
N GLN A 129 -3.37 -21.07 12.57
CA GLN A 129 -2.16 -20.78 11.80
C GLN A 129 -2.54 -20.15 10.45
N MET A 130 -1.73 -19.17 10.02
CA MET A 130 -1.92 -18.52 8.74
C MET A 130 -1.68 -19.52 7.59
N PRO A 131 -2.58 -19.59 6.60
CA PRO A 131 -2.32 -20.32 5.36
C PRO A 131 -1.09 -19.75 4.63
N SER A 132 -0.13 -20.61 4.30
CA SER A 132 1.04 -20.30 3.44
C SER A 132 1.79 -18.98 3.76
N PRO A 133 2.38 -18.81 4.97
CA PRO A 133 3.12 -17.60 5.34
C PRO A 133 4.37 -17.34 4.48
N GLU A 134 4.84 -18.36 3.78
CA GLU A 134 5.92 -18.27 2.80
C GLU A 134 5.62 -17.32 1.62
N ARG A 135 4.35 -17.10 1.27
CA ARG A 135 3.94 -16.15 0.23
C ARG A 135 4.44 -14.74 0.53
N LEU A 136 4.34 -14.32 1.78
CA LEU A 136 4.73 -12.99 2.23
C LEU A 136 6.24 -12.75 2.04
N LYS A 137 7.07 -13.76 2.31
CA LYS A 137 8.53 -13.71 2.11
C LYS A 137 8.93 -13.57 0.63
N LYS A 138 8.08 -13.99 -0.31
CA LYS A 138 8.37 -13.92 -1.76
C LYS A 138 8.20 -12.50 -2.33
N ILE A 139 7.46 -11.61 -1.65
CA ILE A 139 7.02 -10.32 -2.18
C ILE A 139 8.02 -9.18 -1.88
N GLU A 140 8.88 -9.33 -0.88
CA GLU A 140 9.69 -8.25 -0.28
C GLU A 140 10.98 -7.88 -1.05
N ARG A 141 10.94 -7.67 -2.36
CA ARG A 141 12.17 -7.40 -3.15
C ARG A 141 12.10 -6.16 -4.03
N ASP A 142 12.27 -4.99 -3.40
CA ASP A 142 12.39 -3.68 -4.07
C ASP A 142 13.83 -3.31 -4.49
N THR A 143 14.73 -4.30 -4.62
CA THR A 143 16.18 -4.01 -4.80
C THR A 143 16.51 -3.43 -6.17
N VAL A 144 15.81 -3.87 -7.23
CA VAL A 144 16.18 -3.51 -8.61
C VAL A 144 15.92 -2.03 -8.93
N VAL A 145 14.87 -1.44 -8.36
CA VAL A 145 14.59 -0.01 -8.56
C VAL A 145 15.66 0.83 -7.86
N LYS A 146 16.01 0.49 -6.61
CA LYS A 146 17.10 1.14 -5.87
C LYS A 146 18.45 1.02 -6.59
N GLU A 147 18.79 -0.16 -7.10
CA GLU A 147 20.00 -0.38 -7.90
C GLU A 147 20.08 0.60 -9.09
N ARG A 148 18.95 0.80 -9.80
CA ARG A 148 18.87 1.73 -10.94
C ARG A 148 19.02 3.19 -10.51
N GLU A 149 18.32 3.59 -9.45
CA GLU A 149 18.39 4.95 -8.90
C GLU A 149 19.80 5.30 -8.39
N ASP A 150 20.46 4.34 -7.73
CA ASP A 150 21.80 4.50 -7.19
C ASP A 150 22.84 4.64 -8.32
N ALA A 151 22.75 3.80 -9.36
CA ALA A 151 23.62 3.90 -10.53
C ALA A 151 23.46 5.23 -11.26
N LEU A 152 22.22 5.69 -11.45
CA LEU A 152 21.94 6.98 -12.09
C LEU A 152 22.53 8.14 -11.28
N ARG A 153 22.33 8.13 -9.95
CA ARG A 153 22.85 9.15 -9.04
C ARG A 153 24.38 9.20 -9.06
N LEU A 154 25.04 8.04 -9.02
CA LEU A 154 26.50 7.96 -9.11
C LEU A 154 27.03 8.56 -10.42
N LEU A 155 26.36 8.30 -11.55
CA LEU A 155 26.78 8.85 -12.84
C LEU A 155 26.53 10.36 -12.97
N GLN A 156 25.45 10.87 -12.38
CA GLN A 156 25.06 12.28 -12.51
C GLN A 156 25.77 13.19 -11.50
N THR A 157 25.87 12.78 -10.24
CA THR A 157 26.38 13.62 -9.14
C THR A 157 27.62 13.05 -8.46
N GLY A 158 27.99 11.79 -8.75
CA GLY A 158 29.06 11.10 -8.04
C GLY A 158 28.73 10.73 -6.59
N GLN A 159 27.49 10.97 -6.13
CA GLN A 159 27.12 10.76 -4.73
C GLN A 159 26.61 9.33 -4.48
N GLU A 160 27.25 8.63 -3.54
CA GLU A 160 26.86 7.27 -3.15
C GLU A 160 25.49 7.20 -2.46
N ARG A 161 25.14 8.23 -1.67
CA ARG A 161 23.93 8.22 -0.83
C ARG A 161 22.85 9.11 -1.41
N ALA A 162 21.62 8.61 -1.45
CA ALA A 162 20.46 9.39 -1.88
C ALA A 162 20.18 10.57 -0.95
N ARG A 163 20.34 10.36 0.37
CA ARG A 163 20.10 11.38 1.39
C ARG A 163 21.44 11.95 1.88
N PRO A 164 21.64 13.27 1.78
CA PRO A 164 22.81 13.93 2.33
C PRO A 164 22.95 13.77 3.84
N GLY A 165 24.19 13.84 4.33
CA GLY A 165 24.50 13.81 5.75
C GLY A 165 25.97 14.06 6.01
N VAL A 166 26.34 14.08 7.28
CA VAL A 166 27.72 14.31 7.73
C VAL A 166 28.00 13.50 8.98
N TRP A 167 29.26 13.11 9.18
CA TRP A 167 29.68 12.53 10.46
C TRP A 167 29.71 13.63 11.53
N ARG A 168 29.01 13.40 12.65
CA ARG A 168 29.02 14.27 13.83
C ARG A 168 29.43 13.47 15.05
N LYS A 169 29.87 14.18 16.08
CA LYS A 169 30.08 13.60 17.42
C LYS A 169 28.91 14.00 18.30
N ASP A 170 28.34 13.01 18.97
CA ASP A 170 27.33 13.20 20.01
C ASP A 170 27.98 13.79 21.27
N VAL A 171 27.17 14.27 22.23
CA VAL A 171 27.63 14.82 23.52
C VAL A 171 28.50 13.82 24.29
N PHE A 172 28.25 12.53 24.10
CA PHE A 172 29.03 11.44 24.67
C PHE A 172 30.31 11.09 23.87
N GLY A 173 30.68 11.89 22.87
CA GLY A 173 31.87 11.70 22.03
C GLY A 173 31.77 10.62 20.96
N ARG A 174 30.62 9.91 20.85
CA ARG A 174 30.40 8.87 19.84
C ARG A 174 30.22 9.50 18.46
N VAL A 175 30.94 8.97 17.47
CA VAL A 175 30.82 9.40 16.08
C VAL A 175 29.59 8.70 15.46
N TYR A 176 28.68 9.48 14.90
CA TYR A 176 27.49 8.98 14.22
C TYR A 176 27.24 9.73 12.92
N TRP A 177 26.53 9.09 11.99
CA TRP A 177 26.14 9.72 10.73
C TRP A 177 24.85 10.54 10.93
N TYR A 178 24.99 11.86 10.97
CA TYR A 178 23.87 12.79 11.03
C TYR A 178 23.24 12.94 9.65
N ARG A 179 21.98 12.51 9.51
CA ARG A 179 21.20 12.63 8.26
C ARG A 179 20.53 14.00 8.23
N PHE A 180 20.80 14.78 7.20
CA PHE A 180 20.18 16.10 7.07
C PHE A 180 18.67 15.99 6.91
N ARG A 181 17.94 16.95 7.49
CA ARG A 181 16.51 17.15 7.30
C ARG A 181 16.30 18.34 6.39
N GLU A 182 15.20 18.31 5.65
CA GLU A 182 14.78 19.46 4.84
C GLU A 182 14.16 20.51 5.77
N HIS A 183 14.62 21.74 5.63
CA HIS A 183 14.17 22.88 6.41
C HIS A 183 13.83 24.03 5.47
N ALA A 184 12.78 24.79 5.79
CA ALA A 184 12.37 25.95 5.00
C ALA A 184 13.30 27.17 5.18
N LEU A 185 13.97 27.24 6.34
CA LEU A 185 14.88 28.32 6.69
C LEU A 185 16.31 27.80 6.84
N PRO A 186 17.33 28.64 6.59
CA PRO A 186 18.72 28.30 6.88
C PRO A 186 18.90 27.92 8.35
N TRP A 187 19.87 27.04 8.62
CA TRP A 187 20.06 26.42 9.93
C TRP A 187 20.25 27.41 11.09
N TYR A 188 20.91 28.55 10.84
CA TYR A 188 21.15 29.58 11.85
C TYR A 188 19.89 30.37 12.25
N MET A 189 18.83 30.34 11.44
CA MET A 189 17.54 30.97 11.78
C MET A 189 16.59 29.99 12.46
N CYS A 190 16.96 28.70 12.53
CA CYS A 190 16.10 27.64 13.03
C CYS A 190 16.49 27.26 14.46
N ILE A 191 15.74 27.75 15.44
CA ILE A 191 16.00 27.57 16.88
C ILE A 191 16.13 26.09 17.28
N SER A 192 15.42 25.19 16.58
CA SER A 192 15.46 23.76 16.85
C SER A 192 16.71 23.04 16.33
N ILE A 193 17.47 23.63 15.40
CA ILE A 193 18.66 23.00 14.82
C ILE A 193 19.93 23.45 15.56
N THR A 194 19.93 24.67 16.08
CA THR A 194 21.08 25.23 16.81
C THR A 194 21.30 24.63 18.20
N LEU A 195 20.35 23.83 18.71
CA LEU A 195 20.41 23.18 20.02
C LEU A 195 20.76 21.68 19.97
N ASP A 196 20.97 21.11 18.77
CA ASP A 196 21.37 19.71 18.50
C ASP A 196 22.83 19.59 18.02
#